data_AF-A0A1P8ULX0-F1
#
_entry.id   AF-A0A1P8ULX0-F1
#
_cell.length_a   1.000
_cell.length_b   1.000
_cell.length_c   1.000
_cell.angle_alpha   90.00
_cell.angle_beta   90.00
_cell.angle_gamma   90.00
#
_symmetry.space_group_name_H-M   'P 1'
#
loop_
_entity.id
_entity.type
_entity.pdbx_description
1 polymer ?
#
loop_
_entity_poly.entity_id
_entity_poly.type
_entity_poly.pdbx_seq_one_letter_code
_entity_poly.pdbx_strand_id
1 'polypeptide(L)'
;MATEGDRRRLRALETMERIKRLDTEAQARETGALRARMDRLESEKQALLQRLSGESHIDGLEGAPYLGRFIRSIRSELDRISHEAAKLAPELARAEDRLRAALSEQKTYEILRLTRLSELRKAARKREAATQDELSLLRWNR
;
A
#
# COMPACT_ATOMS: atom_id res chain seq x y z
N MET A 1 5.53 24.18 30.79
CA MET A 1 5.14 22.76 30.58
C MET A 1 3.99 22.65 29.58
N ALA A 2 3.89 21.55 28.82
CA ALA A 2 2.70 21.25 28.00
C ALA A 2 1.49 21.02 28.91
N THR A 3 0.33 21.56 28.54
CA THR A 3 -0.90 21.43 29.34
C THR A 3 -1.38 19.99 29.33
N GLU A 4 -2.18 19.60 30.33
CA GLU A 4 -2.80 18.27 30.35
C GLU A 4 -3.74 18.05 29.14
N GLY A 5 -4.33 19.13 28.62
CA GLY A 5 -5.08 19.09 27.35
C GLY A 5 -4.20 18.75 26.15
N ASP A 6 -3.00 19.33 26.08
CA ASP A 6 -2.04 19.06 24.98
C ASP A 6 -1.57 17.61 24.99
N ARG A 7 -1.27 17.06 26.17
CA ARG A 7 -0.84 15.66 26.32
C ARG A 7 -1.94 14.70 25.91
N ARG A 8 -3.19 14.95 26.33
CA ARG A 8 -4.35 14.15 25.92
C ARG A 8 -4.57 14.17 24.42
N ARG A 9 -4.48 15.34 23.78
CA ARG A 9 -4.61 15.48 22.32
C ARG A 9 -3.49 14.74 21.57
N LEU A 10 -2.24 14.84 22.03
CA LEU A 10 -1.13 14.13 21.40
C LEU A 10 -1.30 12.61 21.49
N ARG A 11 -1.68 12.09 22.66
CA ARG A 11 -1.99 10.66 22.85
C ARG A 11 -3.16 10.18 21.99
N ALA A 12 -4.18 11.01 21.82
CA ALA A 12 -5.29 10.71 20.93
C ALA A 12 -4.82 10.59 19.47
N LEU A 13 -4.00 11.54 18.99
CA LEU A 13 -3.43 11.49 17.64
C LEU A 13 -2.52 10.27 17.44
N GLU A 14 -1.70 9.91 18.42
CA GLU A 14 -0.90 8.69 18.41
C GLU A 14 -1.76 7.43 18.29
N THR A 15 -2.87 7.38 19.04
CA THR A 15 -3.81 6.26 19.00
C THR A 15 -4.49 6.16 17.64
N MET A 16 -4.95 7.28 17.10
CA MET A 16 -5.59 7.35 15.78
C MET A 16 -4.62 6.93 14.66
N GLU A 17 -3.39 7.43 14.67
CA GLU A 17 -2.37 7.01 13.70
C GLU A 17 -2.11 5.50 13.79
N ARG A 18 -2.02 4.95 15.01
CA ARG A 18 -1.82 3.51 15.20
C ARG A 18 -2.97 2.69 14.62
N ILE A 19 -4.22 3.11 14.86
CA ILE A 19 -5.41 2.45 14.29
C ILE A 19 -5.34 2.51 12.77
N LYS A 20 -5.10 3.69 12.20
CA LYS A 20 -5.03 3.85 10.74
C LYS A 20 -3.88 3.09 10.10
N ARG A 21 -2.75 2.95 10.78
CA ARG A 21 -1.66 2.07 10.32
C ARG A 21 -2.11 0.62 10.24
N LEU A 22 -2.82 0.11 11.25
CA LEU A 22 -3.34 -1.27 11.24
C LEU A 22 -4.38 -1.48 10.14
N ASP A 23 -5.25 -0.50 9.92
CA ASP A 23 -6.22 -0.52 8.81
C ASP A 23 -5.50 -0.58 7.46
N THR A 24 -4.49 0.28 7.25
CA THR A 24 -3.66 0.27 6.04
C THR A 24 -2.95 -1.06 5.84
N GLU A 25 -2.38 -1.64 6.90
CA GLU A 25 -1.73 -2.97 6.83
C GLU A 25 -2.72 -4.06 6.42
N ALA A 26 -3.97 -4.01 6.92
CA ALA A 26 -5.02 -4.93 6.52
C ALA A 26 -5.38 -4.77 5.03
N GLN A 27 -5.60 -3.53 4.56
CA GLN A 27 -5.87 -3.27 3.14
C GLN A 27 -4.69 -3.67 2.25
N ALA A 28 -3.44 -3.44 2.69
CA ALA A 28 -2.25 -3.81 1.94
C ALA A 28 -2.14 -5.33 1.75
N ARG A 29 -2.48 -6.12 2.78
CA ARG A 29 -2.53 -7.59 2.67
C ARG A 29 -3.60 -8.06 1.69
N GLU A 30 -4.79 -7.48 1.74
CA GLU A 30 -5.89 -7.81 0.81
C GLU A 30 -5.49 -7.51 -0.64
N THR A 31 -5.01 -6.29 -0.91
CA THR A 31 -4.53 -5.89 -2.24
C THR A 31 -3.35 -6.75 -2.70
N GLY A 32 -2.43 -7.10 -1.80
CA GLY A 32 -1.31 -7.99 -2.10
C GLY A 32 -1.76 -9.39 -2.52
N ALA A 33 -2.78 -9.95 -1.88
CA ALA A 33 -3.33 -11.25 -2.27
C ALA A 33 -4.00 -11.20 -3.66
N LEU A 34 -4.74 -10.13 -3.97
CA LEU A 34 -5.36 -9.95 -5.28
C LEU A 34 -4.31 -9.77 -6.39
N ARG A 35 -3.26 -8.97 -6.14
CA ARG A 35 -2.12 -8.83 -7.07
C ARG A 35 -1.43 -10.16 -7.32
N ALA A 36 -1.11 -10.90 -6.25
CA ALA A 36 -0.47 -12.21 -6.39
C ALA A 36 -1.31 -13.19 -7.22
N ARG A 37 -2.64 -13.11 -7.13
CA ARG A 37 -3.54 -13.92 -7.96
C ARG A 37 -3.54 -13.46 -9.43
N MET A 38 -3.54 -12.16 -9.70
CA MET A 38 -3.37 -11.63 -11.06
C MET A 38 -2.03 -12.02 -11.67
N ASP A 39 -0.94 -11.93 -10.92
CA ASP A 39 0.41 -12.28 -11.37
C ASP A 39 0.52 -13.77 -11.73
N ARG A 40 -0.15 -14.64 -10.96
CA ARG A 40 -0.24 -16.07 -11.29
C ARG A 40 -0.97 -16.31 -12.61
N LEU A 41 -2.14 -15.69 -12.81
CA LEU A 41 -2.89 -15.81 -14.07
C LEU A 41 -2.07 -15.33 -15.26
N GLU A 42 -1.36 -14.20 -15.14
CA GLU A 42 -0.49 -13.72 -16.21
C GLU A 42 0.71 -14.66 -16.44
N SER A 43 1.31 -15.21 -15.39
CA SER A 43 2.39 -16.20 -15.51
C SER A 43 1.93 -17.48 -16.22
N GLU A 44 0.75 -18.00 -15.86
CA GLU A 44 0.14 -19.17 -16.50
C GLU A 44 -0.16 -18.91 -17.98
N LYS A 45 -0.70 -17.74 -18.30
CA LYS A 45 -0.93 -17.30 -19.68
C LYS A 45 0.37 -17.27 -20.48
N GLN A 46 1.43 -16.68 -19.94
CA GLN A 46 2.74 -16.63 -20.61
C GLN A 46 3.33 -18.02 -20.81
N ALA A 47 3.20 -18.92 -19.81
CA ALA A 47 3.65 -20.29 -19.93
C ALA A 47 2.90 -21.05 -21.05
N LEU A 48 1.58 -20.88 -21.16
CA LEU A 48 0.78 -21.47 -22.24
C LEU A 48 1.17 -20.93 -23.62
N LEU A 49 1.44 -19.63 -23.74
CA LEU A 49 1.89 -19.01 -24.99
C LEU A 49 3.29 -19.52 -25.40
N GLN A 50 4.21 -19.63 -24.44
CA GLN A 50 5.52 -20.22 -24.68
C GLN A 50 5.39 -21.67 -25.14
N ARG A 51 4.56 -22.47 -24.44
CA ARG A 51 4.29 -23.86 -24.79
C ARG A 51 3.69 -23.99 -26.19
N LEU A 52 2.75 -23.12 -26.55
CA LEU A 52 2.19 -23.06 -27.90
C LEU A 52 3.27 -22.78 -28.94
N SER A 53 4.15 -21.80 -28.70
CA SER A 53 5.25 -21.50 -29.63
C SER A 53 6.23 -22.66 -29.79
N GLY A 54 6.60 -23.33 -28.69
CA GLY A 54 7.58 -24.42 -28.70
C GLY A 54 7.06 -25.73 -29.27
N GLU A 55 5.80 -26.10 -28.99
CA GLU A 55 5.20 -27.35 -29.44
C GLU A 55 4.44 -27.20 -30.78
N SER A 56 4.33 -25.98 -31.33
CA SER A 56 3.69 -25.76 -32.63
C SER A 56 4.50 -26.25 -33.84
N HIS A 57 5.77 -26.60 -33.66
CA HIS A 57 6.62 -27.16 -34.71
C HIS A 57 6.64 -28.69 -34.59
N ILE A 58 5.87 -29.37 -35.45
CA ILE A 58 5.88 -30.83 -35.55
C ILE A 58 6.35 -31.20 -36.95
N ASP A 59 7.51 -31.84 -37.04
CA ASP A 59 8.18 -32.19 -38.31
C ASP A 59 7.65 -33.51 -38.96
N GLY A 60 6.42 -33.93 -38.65
CA GLY A 60 5.88 -35.22 -39.11
C GLY A 60 4.36 -35.25 -39.29
N LEU A 61 3.92 -35.94 -40.36
CA LEU A 61 2.51 -36.10 -40.74
C LEU A 61 1.66 -36.80 -39.66
N GLU A 62 2.28 -37.66 -38.85
CA GLU A 62 1.63 -38.46 -37.80
C GLU A 62 1.16 -37.63 -36.59
N GLY A 63 1.79 -36.47 -36.33
CA GLY A 63 1.43 -35.59 -35.22
C GLY A 63 0.35 -34.56 -35.57
N ALA A 64 0.02 -34.39 -36.85
CA ALA A 64 -0.95 -33.40 -37.34
C ALA A 64 -2.36 -33.51 -36.70
N PRO A 65 -2.93 -34.71 -36.44
CA PRO A 65 -4.22 -34.84 -35.76
C PRO A 65 -4.22 -34.35 -34.31
N TYR A 66 -3.08 -34.48 -33.62
CA TYR A 66 -2.92 -34.09 -32.22
C TYR A 66 -2.69 -32.59 -32.06
N LEU A 67 -1.98 -31.97 -33.00
CA LEU A 67 -1.71 -30.53 -33.01
C LEU A 67 -2.99 -29.70 -32.98
N GLY A 68 -3.99 -30.06 -33.80
CA GLY A 68 -5.26 -29.35 -33.84
C GLY A 68 -6.02 -29.41 -32.52
N ARG A 69 -6.00 -30.55 -31.81
CA ARG A 69 -6.63 -30.70 -30.49
C ARG A 69 -5.85 -29.91 -29.43
N PHE A 70 -4.53 -29.97 -29.48
CA PHE A 70 -3.63 -29.24 -28.57
C PHE A 70 -3.83 -27.72 -28.67
N ILE A 71 -3.80 -27.16 -29.88
CA ILE A 71 -4.02 -25.71 -30.10
C ILE A 71 -5.39 -25.28 -29.57
N ARG A 72 -6.45 -26.07 -29.83
CA ARG A 72 -7.79 -25.77 -29.30
C ARG A 72 -7.82 -25.80 -27.77
N SER A 73 -7.16 -26.77 -27.14
CA SER A 73 -7.07 -26.88 -25.69
C SER A 73 -6.32 -25.70 -25.07
N ILE A 74 -5.21 -25.26 -25.67
CA ILE A 74 -4.48 -24.07 -25.20
C ILE A 74 -5.35 -22.83 -25.34
N ARG A 75 -6.04 -22.65 -26.48
CA ARG A 75 -6.93 -21.50 -26.68
C ARG A 75 -8.05 -21.46 -25.64
N SER A 76 -8.70 -22.58 -25.35
CA SER A 76 -9.74 -22.62 -24.32
C SER A 76 -9.21 -22.27 -22.94
N GLU A 77 -7.98 -22.66 -22.62
CA GLU A 77 -7.36 -22.33 -21.33
C GLU A 77 -6.96 -20.84 -21.28
N LEU A 78 -6.44 -20.28 -22.37
CA LEU A 78 -6.16 -18.84 -22.49
C LEU A 78 -7.43 -18.00 -22.36
N ASP A 79 -8.54 -18.42 -22.97
CA ASP A 79 -9.84 -17.75 -22.86
C ASP A 79 -10.35 -17.80 -21.41
N ARG A 80 -10.20 -18.95 -20.74
CA ARG A 80 -10.55 -19.10 -19.32
C ARG A 80 -9.74 -18.16 -18.43
N ILE A 81 -8.41 -18.15 -18.57
CA ILE A 81 -7.53 -17.26 -17.79
C ILE A 81 -7.90 -15.80 -18.06
N SER A 82 -8.14 -15.43 -19.32
CA SER A 82 -8.51 -14.06 -19.70
C SER A 82 -9.83 -13.64 -19.06
N HIS A 83 -10.82 -14.53 -18.99
CA HIS A 83 -12.09 -14.29 -18.31
C HIS A 83 -11.93 -14.16 -16.80
N GLU A 84 -11.12 -15.01 -16.17
CA GLU A 84 -10.83 -14.93 -14.75
C GLU A 84 -10.08 -13.63 -14.40
N ALA A 85 -9.10 -13.23 -15.21
CA ALA A 85 -8.39 -11.96 -15.08
C ALA A 85 -9.32 -10.75 -15.25
N ALA A 86 -10.23 -10.79 -16.24
CA ALA A 86 -11.21 -9.72 -16.46
C ALA A 86 -12.18 -9.55 -15.28
N LYS A 87 -12.53 -10.63 -14.58
CA LYS A 87 -13.32 -10.57 -13.35
C LYS A 87 -12.54 -10.02 -12.16
N LEU A 88 -11.26 -10.37 -12.05
CA LEU A 88 -10.41 -9.99 -10.93
C LEU A 88 -9.91 -8.54 -11.04
N ALA A 89 -9.73 -8.02 -12.26
CA ALA A 89 -9.28 -6.67 -12.53
C ALA A 89 -10.08 -5.55 -11.80
N PRO A 90 -11.42 -5.50 -11.84
CA PRO A 90 -12.18 -4.48 -11.10
C PRO A 90 -12.07 -4.63 -9.59
N GLU A 91 -11.93 -5.86 -9.08
CA GLU A 91 -11.73 -6.11 -7.63
C GLU A 91 -10.37 -5.58 -7.18
N LEU A 92 -9.32 -5.85 -7.94
CA LEU A 92 -7.98 -5.33 -7.70
C LEU A 92 -7.97 -3.80 -7.74
N ALA A 93 -8.57 -3.17 -8.76
CA ALA A 93 -8.63 -1.72 -8.87
C ALA A 93 -9.30 -1.09 -7.64
N ARG A 94 -10.44 -1.64 -7.19
CA ARG A 94 -11.13 -1.18 -5.98
C ARG A 94 -10.29 -1.37 -4.72
N ALA A 95 -9.55 -2.46 -4.60
CA ALA A 95 -8.66 -2.71 -3.47
C ALA A 95 -7.48 -1.73 -3.45
N GLU A 96 -6.91 -1.41 -4.61
CA GLU A 96 -5.86 -0.40 -4.75
C GLU A 96 -6.36 1.01 -4.39
N ASP A 97 -7.57 1.38 -4.81
CA ASP A 97 -8.17 2.66 -4.45
C ASP A 97 -8.42 2.75 -2.93
N ARG A 98 -8.93 1.67 -2.31
CA ARG A 98 -9.07 1.58 -0.84
C ARG A 98 -7.74 1.72 -0.12
N LEU A 99 -6.70 1.05 -0.62
CA LEU A 99 -5.35 1.14 -0.05
C LEU A 99 -4.78 2.56 -0.16
N ARG A 100 -4.95 3.22 -1.32
CA ARG A 100 -4.52 4.62 -1.51
C ARG A 100 -5.26 5.56 -0.55
N ALA A 101 -6.57 5.37 -0.36
CA ALA A 101 -7.36 6.15 0.58
C ALA A 101 -6.90 5.93 2.04
N ALA A 102 -6.69 4.68 2.46
CA ALA A 102 -6.19 4.36 3.79
C ALA A 102 -4.80 4.95 4.07
N LEU A 103 -3.89 4.88 3.09
CA LEU A 103 -2.56 5.51 3.17
C LEU A 103 -2.65 7.03 3.33
N SER A 104 -3.54 7.67 2.56
CA SER A 104 -3.76 9.12 2.66
C SER A 104 -4.24 9.50 4.06
N GLU A 105 -5.23 8.78 4.60
CA GLU A 105 -5.77 9.04 5.94
C GLU A 105 -4.71 8.79 7.04
N GLN A 106 -3.95 7.69 6.95
CA GLN A 106 -2.85 7.42 7.86
C GLN A 106 -1.83 8.57 7.86
N LYS A 107 -1.47 9.08 6.67
CA LYS A 107 -0.54 10.20 6.55
C LYS A 107 -1.09 11.48 7.13
N THR A 108 -2.40 11.73 7.00
CA THR A 108 -3.05 12.88 7.65
C THR A 108 -2.82 12.86 9.16
N TYR A 109 -3.09 11.74 9.83
CA TYR A 109 -2.90 11.64 11.28
C TYR A 109 -1.43 11.73 11.70
N GLU A 110 -0.53 11.13 10.92
CA GLU A 110 0.92 11.25 11.15
C GLU A 110 1.38 12.72 11.08
N ILE A 111 0.96 13.45 10.05
CA ILE A 111 1.27 14.88 9.86
C ILE A 111 0.71 15.70 11.01
N LEU A 112 -0.55 15.49 11.39
CA LEU A 112 -1.18 16.21 12.51
C LEU A 112 -0.43 15.98 13.82
N ARG A 113 -0.03 14.74 14.11
CA ARG A 113 0.77 14.40 15.30
C ARG A 113 2.12 15.11 15.28
N LEU A 114 2.86 15.04 14.18
CA LEU A 114 4.20 15.63 14.06
C LEU A 114 4.16 17.16 14.13
N THR A 115 3.19 17.78 13.48
CA THR A 115 2.96 19.23 13.57
C THR A 115 2.69 19.64 15.00
N ARG A 116 1.79 18.94 15.70
CA ARG A 116 1.47 19.26 17.10
C ARG A 116 2.68 19.07 18.02
N LEU A 117 3.46 18.02 17.81
CA LEU A 117 4.70 17.78 18.56
C LEU A 117 5.71 18.91 18.36
N SER A 118 5.85 19.40 17.12
CA SER A 118 6.72 20.52 16.77
C SER A 118 6.27 21.82 17.46
N GLU A 119 4.97 22.13 17.44
CA GLU A 119 4.40 23.30 18.12
C GLU A 119 4.69 23.28 19.62
N LEU A 120 4.50 22.13 20.28
CA LEU A 120 4.75 21.99 21.72
C LEU A 120 6.23 22.18 22.06
N ARG A 121 7.14 21.67 21.22
CA ARG A 121 8.59 21.88 21.37
C ARG A 121 8.96 23.34 21.20
N LYS A 122 8.42 24.03 20.18
CA LYS A 122 8.65 25.47 19.97
C LYS A 122 8.13 26.30 21.15
N ALA A 123 6.94 25.99 21.67
CA ALA A 123 6.37 26.67 22.82
C ALA A 123 7.15 26.41 24.12
N ALA A 124 7.76 25.24 24.28
CA ALA A 124 8.67 24.96 25.40
C ALA A 124 9.94 25.82 25.29
N ARG A 125 10.62 25.78 24.14
CA ARG A 125 11.84 26.56 23.88
C ARG A 125 11.64 28.07 24.05
N LYS A 126 10.52 28.61 23.57
CA LYS A 126 10.21 30.05 23.73
C LYS A 126 10.08 30.46 25.20
N ARG A 127 9.51 29.58 26.04
CA ARG A 127 9.38 29.83 27.47
C ARG A 127 10.73 29.73 28.18
N GLU A 128 11.53 28.72 27.84
CA GLU A 128 12.89 28.56 28.37
C GLU A 128 13.77 29.77 28.03
N ALA A 129 13.72 30.26 26.78
CA ALA A 129 14.40 31.48 26.37
C ALA A 129 13.94 32.71 27.18
N ALA A 130 12.63 32.91 27.32
CA ALA A 130 12.10 34.02 28.12
C ALA A 130 12.58 33.98 29.58
N THR A 131 12.62 32.79 30.20
CA THR A 131 13.16 32.64 31.56
C THR A 131 14.66 32.91 31.64
N GLN A 132 15.43 32.57 30.60
CA GLN A 132 16.87 32.87 30.54
C GLN A 132 17.12 34.38 30.36
N ASP A 133 16.30 35.05 29.55
CA ASP A 133 16.36 36.50 29.34
C ASP A 133 16.07 37.26 30.64
N GLU A 134 15.01 36.87 31.37
CA GLU A 134 14.67 37.44 32.68
C GLU A 134 15.81 37.26 33.70
N LEU A 135 16.40 36.07 33.78
CA LEU A 135 17.55 35.80 34.66
C LEU A 135 18.78 36.64 34.28
N SER A 136 18.99 36.89 32.98
CA SER A 136 20.09 37.71 32.49
C SER A 136 19.90 39.18 32.86
N LEU A 137 18.68 39.72 32.71
CA LEU A 137 18.32 41.08 33.14
C LEU A 137 18.49 41.27 34.65
N LEU A 138 18.05 40.30 35.46
CA LEU A 138 18.21 40.34 36.92
C LEU A 138 19.67 40.29 37.38
N ARG A 139 20.56 39.63 36.61
CA ARG A 139 21.99 39.62 36.87
C ARG A 139 22.67 40.93 36.47
N TRP A 140 22.22 41.58 35.40
CA TRP A 140 22.82 42.82 34.92
C TRP A 140 22.41 44.04 35.77
N ASN A 141 21.20 44.03 36.33
CA ASN A 141 20.69 45.08 37.22
C ASN A 141 21.19 44.97 38.67
N ARG A 142 22.15 44.09 38.97
CA ARG A 142 22.73 43.86 40.29
C ARG A 142 24.20 44.22 40.29
#